data_AF-A0A2V7GZ23-F1
#
_entry.id   AF-A0A2V7GZ23-F1
#
_cell.length_a   1.000
_cell.length_b   1.000
_cell.length_c   1.000
_cell.angle_alpha   90.00
_cell.angle_beta   90.00
_cell.angle_gamma   90.00
#
_symmetry.space_group_name_H-M   'P 1'
#
loop_
_entity.id
_entity.type
_entity.pdbx_description
1 polymer ?
#
loop_
_entity_poly.entity_id
_entity_poly.type
_entity_poly.pdbx_seq_one_letter_code
_entity_poly.pdbx_strand_id
1 'polypeptide(L)'
;MRIGDRRVRGQQAVSLAAFPDEAGGSCSTSISIITSASSERDRCRCRSTVPTPISHAAVGFAIAAWTQQRLPTGRVCIVAAACAALPDIDAIGWPLHVSAASLFGHRGITHSLTFALVTAAVATIVFFRGNQWTQGRARIALTLGLALVSHACLDALSTYSVGVEFFAPFSQQRFRFPWTPLGPGSGGVLGQLAQEAVVILLPAVLVGWLGIKVRRRSVPSRAAAA
;
A
#
# COMPACT_ATOMS: atom_id res chain seq x y z
N MET A 1 37.79 -38.63 -13.63
CA MET A 1 36.77 -37.62 -13.29
C MET A 1 36.42 -37.74 -11.80
N ARG A 2 37.03 -36.90 -10.96
CA ARG A 2 36.65 -36.69 -9.55
C ARG A 2 36.83 -35.20 -9.27
N ILE A 3 35.72 -34.56 -8.95
CA ILE A 3 35.57 -33.11 -8.77
C ILE A 3 36.11 -32.76 -7.38
N GLY A 4 37.14 -31.91 -7.34
CA GLY A 4 37.67 -31.33 -6.12
C GLY A 4 36.98 -30.01 -5.80
N ASP A 5 36.30 -29.97 -4.67
CA ASP A 5 35.61 -28.80 -4.13
C ASP A 5 36.63 -27.80 -3.54
N ARG A 6 36.67 -26.58 -4.09
CA ARG A 6 37.50 -25.47 -3.58
C ARG A 6 36.70 -24.69 -2.53
N ARG A 7 37.08 -24.85 -1.26
CA ARG A 7 36.80 -23.82 -0.23
C ARG A 7 37.49 -22.51 -0.63
N VAL A 8 36.71 -21.45 -0.86
CA VAL A 8 37.23 -20.09 -0.89
C VAL A 8 36.95 -19.42 0.46
N ARG A 9 38.00 -18.76 0.93
CA ARG A 9 38.21 -18.10 2.22
C ARG A 9 37.11 -17.09 2.58
N GLY A 10 36.87 -17.00 3.89
CA GLY A 10 36.01 -15.99 4.51
C GLY A 10 36.51 -14.56 4.37
N GLN A 11 35.59 -13.63 4.60
CA GLN A 11 35.87 -12.24 4.91
C GLN A 11 35.27 -11.90 6.27
N GLN A 12 36.03 -11.08 6.98
CA GLN A 12 36.01 -10.86 8.42
C GLN A 12 34.84 -10.00 8.86
N ALA A 13 34.22 -10.36 9.99
CA ALA A 13 33.39 -9.46 10.78
C ALA A 13 34.31 -8.53 11.58
N VAL A 14 34.21 -7.22 11.36
CA VAL A 14 34.80 -6.22 12.26
C VAL A 14 33.90 -6.14 13.48
N SER A 15 34.34 -6.74 14.58
CA SER A 15 33.73 -6.59 15.90
C SER A 15 34.30 -5.33 16.53
N LEU A 16 33.50 -4.27 16.63
CA LEU A 16 33.81 -3.15 17.53
C LEU A 16 33.16 -3.45 18.88
N ALA A 17 34.00 -3.44 19.92
CA ALA A 17 33.70 -3.82 21.27
C ALA A 17 32.56 -3.01 21.92
N ALA A 18 31.72 -3.71 22.67
CA ALA A 18 30.75 -3.15 23.60
C ALA A 18 31.45 -2.70 24.90
N PHE A 19 31.08 -1.52 25.40
CA PHE A 19 31.33 -1.08 26.78
C PHE A 19 30.13 -1.52 27.67
N PRO A 20 30.35 -1.85 28.97
CA PRO A 20 29.29 -2.40 29.81
C PRO A 20 28.47 -1.35 30.58
N ASP A 21 27.21 -1.74 30.82
CA ASP A 21 26.19 -1.36 31.82
C ASP A 21 25.99 0.09 32.25
N GLU A 22 24.71 0.52 32.26
CA GLU A 22 24.04 1.07 33.45
C GLU A 22 22.52 1.17 33.19
N ALA A 23 21.75 1.01 34.26
CA ALA A 23 20.31 0.79 34.28
C ALA A 23 19.45 1.98 33.82
N GLY A 24 18.30 1.70 33.19
CA GLY A 24 17.27 2.71 32.96
C GLY A 24 16.22 2.28 31.94
N GLY A 25 14.99 2.04 32.40
CA GLY A 25 13.88 1.64 31.56
C GLY A 25 13.59 2.63 30.44
N SER A 26 13.54 2.14 29.20
CA SER A 26 12.96 2.86 28.07
C SER A 26 12.37 1.85 27.09
N CYS A 27 11.10 2.06 26.76
CA CYS A 27 10.36 1.30 25.76
C CYS A 27 11.00 1.54 24.38
N SER A 28 11.94 0.66 23.99
CA SER A 28 12.60 0.73 22.69
C SER A 28 11.62 0.30 21.59
N THR A 29 11.02 1.31 20.94
CA THR A 29 10.34 1.13 19.65
C THR A 29 11.40 0.74 18.62
N SER A 30 11.60 -0.57 18.44
CA SER A 30 12.57 -1.09 17.49
C SER A 30 11.97 -1.04 16.09
N ILE A 31 12.52 -0.18 15.24
CA ILE A 31 12.31 -0.23 13.80
C ILE A 31 13.10 -1.44 13.29
N SER A 32 12.41 -2.55 13.02
CA SER A 32 13.05 -3.76 12.49
C SER A 32 13.38 -3.57 11.02
N ILE A 33 14.61 -3.14 10.73
CA ILE A 33 15.19 -3.11 9.39
C ILE A 33 15.58 -4.55 9.04
N ILE A 34 14.71 -5.28 8.33
CA ILE A 34 15.03 -6.63 7.85
C ILE A 34 15.94 -6.47 6.63
N THR A 35 17.25 -6.57 6.86
CA THR A 35 18.25 -6.68 5.79
C THR A 35 18.20 -8.11 5.26
N SER A 36 17.69 -8.30 4.03
CA SER A 36 17.44 -9.64 3.48
C SER A 36 18.75 -10.33 3.08
N ALA A 37 19.19 -11.28 3.91
CA ALA A 37 20.05 -12.38 3.51
C ALA A 37 19.46 -13.69 4.04
N SER A 38 18.25 -14.05 3.60
CA SER A 38 17.62 -15.34 3.96
C SER A 38 17.92 -16.41 2.92
N SER A 39 18.40 -17.56 3.41
CA SER A 39 18.92 -18.66 2.60
C SER A 39 17.84 -19.37 1.79
N GLU A 40 18.28 -19.96 0.68
CA GLU A 40 17.55 -20.59 -0.42
C GLU A 40 16.43 -21.61 -0.06
N ARG A 41 16.33 -22.04 1.20
CA ARG A 41 15.48 -23.16 1.65
C ARG A 41 14.04 -22.82 2.05
N ASP A 42 13.69 -21.54 2.26
CA ASP A 42 12.30 -21.15 2.61
C ASP A 42 11.38 -20.90 1.39
N ARG A 43 11.85 -21.22 0.17
CA ARG A 43 11.18 -20.87 -1.10
C ARG A 43 9.95 -21.70 -1.47
N CYS A 44 9.56 -22.68 -0.67
CA CYS A 44 8.40 -23.52 -0.97
C CYS A 44 7.20 -23.14 -0.12
N ARG A 45 6.30 -22.36 -0.72
CA ARG A 45 4.88 -22.17 -0.34
C ARG A 45 4.56 -21.02 0.64
N CYS A 46 5.04 -19.81 0.35
CA CYS A 46 4.30 -18.61 0.75
C CYS A 46 3.24 -18.31 -0.32
N ARG A 47 1.99 -18.75 -0.11
CA ARG A 47 0.87 -18.06 -0.74
C ARG A 47 0.82 -16.67 -0.09
N SER A 48 1.39 -15.67 -0.75
CA SER A 48 1.23 -14.27 -0.38
C SER A 48 -0.22 -13.89 -0.68
N THR A 49 -1.10 -14.09 0.29
CA THR A 49 -2.49 -13.65 0.17
C THR A 49 -2.51 -12.13 0.35
N VAL A 50 -2.86 -11.41 -0.70
CA VAL A 50 -2.91 -9.94 -0.68
C VAL A 50 -4.20 -9.46 -0.04
N PRO A 51 -4.23 -8.26 0.55
CA PRO A 51 -5.50 -7.63 0.84
C PRO A 51 -6.32 -7.51 -0.44
N THR A 52 -7.62 -7.66 -0.29
CA THR A 52 -8.53 -7.66 -1.41
C THR A 52 -8.52 -6.31 -2.13
N PRO A 53 -8.47 -6.28 -3.48
CA PRO A 53 -8.58 -5.04 -4.26
C PRO A 53 -9.84 -4.22 -3.91
N ILE A 54 -10.89 -4.88 -3.42
CA ILE A 54 -12.14 -4.27 -2.96
C ILE A 54 -11.92 -3.39 -1.72
N SER A 55 -11.11 -3.84 -0.77
CA SER A 55 -10.80 -3.08 0.45
C SER A 55 -10.01 -1.82 0.11
N HIS A 56 -9.04 -1.93 -0.80
CA HIS A 56 -8.29 -0.78 -1.32
C HIS A 56 -9.20 0.19 -2.08
N ALA A 57 -10.07 -0.31 -2.96
CA ALA A 57 -11.04 0.50 -3.68
C ALA A 57 -11.96 1.29 -2.73
N ALA A 58 -12.43 0.66 -1.64
CA ALA A 58 -13.26 1.33 -0.64
C ALA A 58 -12.52 2.48 0.07
N VAL A 59 -11.24 2.30 0.39
CA VAL A 59 -10.40 3.36 0.99
C VAL A 59 -10.17 4.50 0.01
N GLY A 60 -9.87 4.19 -1.27
CA GLY A 60 -9.75 5.20 -2.32
C GLY A 60 -11.04 6.01 -2.51
N PHE A 61 -12.19 5.35 -2.47
CA PHE A 61 -13.50 6.00 -2.49
C PHE A 61 -13.69 6.94 -1.29
N ALA A 62 -13.35 6.48 -0.08
CA ALA A 62 -13.48 7.26 1.14
C ALA A 62 -12.59 8.52 1.11
N ILE A 63 -11.35 8.39 0.64
CA ILE A 63 -10.44 9.53 0.46
C ILE A 63 -11.03 10.56 -0.51
N ALA A 64 -11.60 10.12 -1.64
CA ALA A 64 -12.27 11.01 -2.58
C ALA A 64 -13.50 11.69 -1.98
N ALA A 65 -14.26 10.99 -1.15
CA ALA A 65 -15.42 11.55 -0.46
C ALA A 65 -15.05 12.72 0.48
N TRP A 66 -13.83 12.74 1.03
CA TRP A 66 -13.38 13.77 1.98
C TRP A 66 -12.46 14.84 1.41
N THR A 67 -11.80 14.61 0.28
CA THR A 67 -10.81 15.56 -0.27
C THR A 67 -11.41 16.57 -1.26
N GLN A 68 -12.54 16.25 -1.88
CA GLN A 68 -13.20 17.14 -2.84
C GLN A 68 -13.79 18.39 -2.15
N GLN A 69 -14.12 19.45 -2.89
CA GLN A 69 -14.58 20.71 -2.30
C GLN A 69 -16.12 20.85 -2.36
N ARG A 70 -16.71 20.36 -3.46
CA ARG A 70 -18.15 20.24 -3.65
C ARG A 70 -18.60 18.80 -3.37
N LEU A 71 -19.87 18.47 -3.62
CA LEU A 71 -20.27 17.06 -3.65
C LEU A 71 -19.29 16.31 -4.55
N PRO A 72 -18.70 15.20 -4.07
CA PRO A 72 -17.75 14.44 -4.86
C PRO A 72 -18.42 14.06 -6.17
N THR A 73 -17.85 14.47 -7.31
CA THR A 73 -18.37 14.00 -8.58
C THR A 73 -18.16 12.49 -8.60
N GLY A 74 -19.21 11.70 -8.89
CA GLY A 74 -19.12 10.23 -8.87
C GLY A 74 -17.92 9.70 -9.66
N ARG A 75 -17.52 10.41 -10.72
CA ARG A 75 -16.30 10.17 -11.50
C ARG A 75 -15.02 10.20 -10.65
N VAL A 76 -14.81 11.21 -9.81
CA VAL A 76 -13.60 11.30 -8.95
C VAL A 76 -13.55 10.14 -7.96
N CYS A 77 -14.69 9.79 -7.35
CA CYS A 77 -14.78 8.67 -6.43
C CYS A 77 -14.48 7.32 -7.11
N ILE A 78 -15.05 7.09 -8.29
CA ILE A 78 -14.83 5.85 -9.06
C ILE A 78 -13.38 5.75 -9.52
N VAL A 79 -12.80 6.83 -10.06
CA VAL A 79 -11.40 6.83 -10.51
C VAL A 79 -10.45 6.67 -9.32
N ALA A 80 -10.73 7.28 -8.16
CA ALA A 80 -9.92 7.09 -6.96
C ALA A 80 -9.99 5.65 -6.43
N ALA A 81 -11.17 5.04 -6.43
CA ALA A 81 -11.35 3.63 -6.07
C ALA A 81 -10.56 2.71 -7.04
N ALA A 82 -10.64 2.97 -8.34
CA ALA A 82 -9.89 2.22 -9.34
C ALA A 82 -8.37 2.42 -9.19
N CYS A 83 -7.92 3.65 -8.91
CA CYS A 83 -6.51 3.94 -8.67
C CYS A 83 -6.00 3.23 -7.42
N ALA A 84 -6.80 3.15 -6.35
CA ALA A 84 -6.42 2.43 -5.15
C ALA A 84 -6.29 0.92 -5.41
N ALA A 85 -7.11 0.31 -6.27
CA ALA A 85 -7.01 -1.11 -6.60
C ALA A 85 -5.96 -1.45 -7.68
N LEU A 86 -5.45 -0.45 -8.39
CA LEU A 86 -4.56 -0.64 -9.55
C LEU A 86 -3.22 -1.33 -9.23
N PRO A 87 -2.52 -1.03 -8.12
CA PRO A 87 -1.19 -1.60 -7.87
C PRO A 87 -1.17 -3.13 -7.80
N ASP A 88 -2.26 -3.74 -7.31
CA ASP A 88 -2.41 -5.20 -7.17
C ASP A 88 -2.49 -5.97 -8.50
N ILE A 89 -2.65 -5.27 -9.63
CA ILE A 89 -2.62 -5.90 -10.96
C ILE A 89 -1.27 -6.59 -11.22
N ASP A 90 -0.20 -6.18 -10.53
CA ASP A 90 1.10 -6.85 -10.57
C ASP A 90 1.07 -8.31 -10.07
N ALA A 91 0.02 -8.73 -9.33
CA ALA A 91 -0.22 -10.12 -8.96
C ALA A 91 -0.47 -11.03 -10.18
N ILE A 92 -0.86 -10.46 -11.33
CA ILE A 92 -0.98 -11.17 -12.61
C ILE A 92 0.41 -11.60 -13.13
N GLY A 93 1.51 -11.07 -12.59
CA GLY A 93 2.87 -11.51 -12.90
C GLY A 93 3.25 -12.86 -12.26
N TRP A 94 2.49 -13.36 -11.28
CA TRP A 94 2.80 -14.61 -10.58
C TRP A 94 2.78 -15.88 -11.45
N PRO A 95 1.82 -16.07 -12.37
CA PRO A 95 1.85 -17.18 -13.32
C PRO A 95 3.04 -17.12 -14.30
N LEU A 96 3.67 -15.95 -14.46
CA LEU A 96 4.78 -15.72 -15.39
C LEU A 96 6.16 -16.02 -14.77
N HIS A 97 6.22 -16.60 -13.56
CA HIS A 97 7.46 -16.93 -12.84
C HIS A 97 8.42 -15.74 -12.61
N VAL A 98 7.89 -14.52 -12.61
CA VAL A 98 8.69 -13.34 -12.25
C VAL A 98 9.05 -13.45 -10.77
N SER A 99 10.35 -13.42 -10.47
CA SER A 99 10.84 -13.52 -9.09
C SER A 99 10.20 -12.43 -8.22
N ALA A 100 9.60 -12.83 -7.09
CA ALA A 100 9.04 -11.91 -6.10
C ALA A 100 10.08 -10.94 -5.49
N ALA A 101 11.38 -11.22 -5.69
CA ALA A 101 12.50 -10.36 -5.29
C ALA A 101 13.02 -9.44 -6.41
N SER A 102 12.43 -9.50 -7.62
CA SER A 102 12.76 -8.57 -8.69
C SER A 102 11.99 -7.26 -8.55
N LEU A 103 12.45 -6.20 -9.21
CA LEU A 103 11.76 -4.90 -9.29
C LEU A 103 10.32 -4.99 -9.85
N PHE A 104 10.05 -6.04 -10.63
CA PHE A 104 8.74 -6.37 -11.20
C PHE A 104 8.00 -7.45 -10.39
N GLY A 105 8.57 -7.88 -9.27
CA GLY A 105 7.90 -8.73 -8.30
C GLY A 105 6.72 -8.00 -7.67
N HIS A 106 5.75 -8.78 -7.23
CA HIS A 106 4.57 -8.26 -6.54
C HIS A 106 4.98 -7.40 -5.33
N ARG A 107 4.45 -6.17 -5.24
CA ARG A 107 4.81 -5.13 -4.23
C ARG A 107 6.15 -4.42 -4.43
N GLY A 108 6.72 -4.53 -5.63
CA GLY A 108 7.88 -3.75 -6.08
C GLY A 108 7.47 -2.37 -6.59
N ILE A 109 7.79 -2.06 -7.85
CA ILE A 109 7.61 -0.71 -8.43
C ILE A 109 6.17 -0.19 -8.33
N THR A 110 5.15 -1.03 -8.53
CA THR A 110 3.73 -0.66 -8.50
C THR A 110 3.26 -0.12 -7.15
N HIS A 111 3.94 -0.49 -6.06
CA HIS A 111 3.61 -0.06 -4.70
C HIS A 111 4.53 1.06 -4.20
N SER A 112 5.31 1.66 -5.11
CA SER A 112 6.20 2.77 -4.80
C SER A 112 5.49 4.13 -4.80
N LEU A 113 6.07 5.09 -4.09
CA LEU A 113 5.65 6.49 -4.14
C LEU A 113 5.83 7.08 -5.54
N THR A 114 6.87 6.66 -6.25
CA THR A 114 7.13 7.09 -7.63
C THR A 114 6.00 6.67 -8.56
N PHE A 115 5.55 5.41 -8.46
CA PHE A 115 4.39 4.92 -9.21
C PHE A 115 3.12 5.66 -8.82
N ALA A 116 2.89 5.90 -7.53
CA ALA A 116 1.73 6.66 -7.07
C ALA A 116 1.68 8.06 -7.69
N LEU A 117 2.80 8.79 -7.70
CA LEU A 117 2.90 10.14 -8.27
C LEU A 117 2.66 10.15 -9.79
N VAL A 118 3.36 9.28 -10.53
CA VAL A 118 3.24 9.20 -11.99
C VAL A 118 1.84 8.79 -12.40
N THR A 119 1.31 7.73 -11.79
CA THR A 119 -0.02 7.21 -12.10
C THR A 119 -1.11 8.22 -11.75
N ALA A 120 -1.01 8.92 -10.61
CA ALA A 120 -1.96 9.98 -10.26
C ALA A 120 -1.94 11.14 -11.27
N ALA A 121 -0.76 11.57 -11.72
CA ALA A 121 -0.63 12.61 -12.74
C ALA A 121 -1.24 12.16 -14.07
N VAL A 122 -0.90 10.96 -14.55
CA VAL A 122 -1.43 10.39 -15.80
C VAL A 122 -2.95 10.22 -15.72
N ALA A 123 -3.47 9.63 -14.65
CA ALA A 123 -4.91 9.44 -14.45
C ALA A 123 -5.65 10.79 -14.41
N THR A 124 -5.06 11.81 -13.78
CA THR A 124 -5.62 13.17 -13.77
C THR A 124 -5.71 13.75 -15.18
N ILE A 125 -4.64 13.61 -15.98
CA ILE A 125 -4.59 14.11 -17.36
C ILE A 125 -5.56 13.35 -18.27
N VAL A 126 -5.70 12.03 -18.11
CA VAL A 126 -6.53 11.19 -18.98
C VAL A 126 -8.02 11.34 -18.65
N PHE A 127 -8.41 11.23 -17.38
CA PHE A 127 -9.82 11.14 -16.97
C PHE A 127 -10.47 12.51 -16.68
N PHE A 128 -9.68 13.56 -16.44
CA PHE A 128 -10.18 14.89 -16.07
C PHE A 128 -9.76 15.98 -17.06
N ARG A 129 -10.03 15.70 -18.33
CA ARG A 129 -9.84 16.63 -19.47
C ARG A 129 -11.01 17.62 -19.53
N GLY A 130 -10.70 18.88 -19.85
CA GLY A 130 -11.69 19.96 -20.00
C GLY A 130 -11.57 21.08 -18.96
N ASN A 131 -12.11 22.24 -19.34
CA ASN A 131 -11.93 23.49 -18.59
C ASN A 131 -12.66 23.51 -17.24
N GLN A 132 -13.70 22.68 -17.11
CA GLN A 132 -14.46 22.50 -15.87
C GLN A 132 -13.65 21.85 -14.74
N TRP A 133 -12.52 21.20 -15.07
CA TRP A 133 -11.66 20.54 -14.08
C TRP A 133 -10.44 21.37 -13.69
N THR A 134 -10.07 22.38 -14.48
CA THR A 134 -8.78 23.08 -14.39
C THR A 134 -8.50 23.64 -13.00
N GLN A 135 -9.50 24.27 -12.36
CA GLN A 135 -9.36 24.81 -11.01
C GLN A 135 -9.27 23.74 -9.91
N GLY A 136 -9.74 22.52 -10.18
CA GLY A 136 -9.72 21.39 -9.24
C GLY A 136 -8.63 20.35 -9.51
N ARG A 137 -7.85 20.48 -10.59
CA ARG A 137 -6.91 19.44 -11.05
C ARG A 137 -5.87 19.05 -10.02
N ALA A 138 -5.22 20.03 -9.38
CA ALA A 138 -4.20 19.74 -8.36
C ALA A 138 -4.79 18.93 -7.19
N ARG A 139 -6.02 19.26 -6.78
CA ARG A 139 -6.74 18.54 -5.73
C ARG A 139 -7.13 17.13 -6.18
N ILE A 140 -7.57 16.95 -7.42
CA ILE A 140 -7.86 15.62 -7.98
C ILE A 140 -6.58 14.78 -8.02
N ALA A 141 -5.48 15.32 -8.52
CA ALA A 141 -4.19 14.63 -8.53
C ALA A 141 -3.75 14.23 -7.11
N LEU A 142 -3.91 15.14 -6.13
CA LEU A 142 -3.66 14.82 -4.73
C LEU A 142 -4.57 13.70 -4.22
N THR A 143 -5.88 13.74 -4.51
CA THR A 143 -6.84 12.69 -4.14
C THR A 143 -6.44 11.33 -4.70
N LEU A 144 -6.10 11.27 -6.00
CA LEU A 144 -5.68 10.04 -6.66
C LEU A 144 -4.33 9.53 -6.14
N GLY A 145 -3.40 10.44 -5.89
CA GLY A 145 -2.10 10.12 -5.28
C GLY A 145 -2.27 9.57 -3.87
N LEU A 146 -3.09 10.20 -3.03
CA LEU A 146 -3.42 9.69 -1.69
C LEU A 146 -4.09 8.33 -1.74
N ALA A 147 -4.96 8.07 -2.73
CA ALA A 147 -5.57 6.76 -2.93
C ALA A 147 -4.51 5.69 -3.25
N LEU A 148 -3.57 5.97 -4.16
CA LEU A 148 -2.45 5.07 -4.50
C LEU A 148 -1.48 4.87 -3.33
N VAL A 149 -1.14 5.93 -2.59
CA VAL A 149 -0.29 5.81 -1.40
C VAL A 149 -0.99 5.01 -0.30
N SER A 150 -2.30 5.18 -0.13
CA SER A 150 -3.06 4.40 0.85
C SER A 150 -3.01 2.90 0.57
N HIS A 151 -2.91 2.50 -0.69
CA HIS A 151 -2.68 1.10 -1.08
C HIS A 151 -1.40 0.53 -0.47
N ALA A 152 -0.27 1.17 -0.79
CA ALA A 152 1.05 0.77 -0.30
C ALA A 152 1.13 0.79 1.24
N CYS A 153 0.49 1.79 1.88
CA CYS A 153 0.42 1.88 3.33
C CYS A 153 -0.39 0.74 3.96
N LEU A 154 -1.56 0.40 3.41
CA LEU A 154 -2.39 -0.72 3.88
C LEU A 154 -1.64 -2.05 3.75
N ASP A 155 -0.90 -2.21 2.66
CA ASP A 155 -0.05 -3.37 2.48
C ASP A 155 1.09 -3.46 3.50
N ALA A 156 1.68 -2.33 3.87
CA ALA A 156 2.68 -2.24 4.93
C ALA A 156 2.11 -2.44 6.34
N LEU A 157 0.79 -2.36 6.52
CA LEU A 157 0.08 -2.72 7.77
C LEU A 157 -0.26 -4.22 7.85
N SER A 158 0.17 -5.01 6.86
CA SER A 158 -0.06 -6.45 6.82
C SER A 158 1.20 -7.27 7.04
N THR A 159 1.02 -8.46 7.61
CA THR A 159 2.07 -9.49 7.70
C THR A 159 2.02 -10.48 6.54
N TYR A 160 1.15 -10.25 5.54
CA TYR A 160 0.96 -11.11 4.37
C TYR A 160 2.20 -11.24 3.47
N SER A 161 3.06 -10.22 3.49
CA SER A 161 4.26 -10.14 2.68
C SER A 161 5.45 -9.69 3.52
N VAL A 162 6.65 -9.78 2.97
CA VAL A 162 7.90 -9.32 3.61
C VAL A 162 8.02 -7.79 3.75
N GLY A 163 7.10 -7.02 3.17
CA GLY A 163 7.07 -5.55 3.19
C GLY A 163 6.89 -4.94 1.79
N VAL A 164 6.87 -3.61 1.72
CA VAL A 164 6.60 -2.82 0.50
C VAL A 164 7.80 -1.96 0.11
N GLU A 165 8.10 -1.87 -1.19
CA GLU A 165 9.21 -1.07 -1.73
C GLU A 165 8.79 0.38 -2.02
N PHE A 166 8.58 1.19 -0.97
CA PHE A 166 8.10 2.57 -1.12
C PHE A 166 8.98 3.46 -2.02
N PHE A 167 10.30 3.23 -2.01
CA PHE A 167 11.28 4.07 -2.72
C PHE A 167 11.78 3.47 -4.04
N ALA A 168 11.13 2.42 -4.56
CA ALA A 168 11.45 1.94 -5.90
C ALA A 168 11.19 3.04 -6.96
N PRO A 169 11.98 3.11 -8.04
CA PRO A 169 13.09 2.22 -8.40
C PRO A 169 14.45 2.61 -7.77
N PHE A 170 14.50 3.65 -6.94
CA PHE A 170 15.76 4.16 -6.38
C PHE A 170 16.33 3.29 -5.26
N SER A 171 15.46 2.59 -4.52
CA SER A 171 15.84 1.61 -3.51
C SER A 171 14.90 0.43 -3.52
N GLN A 172 15.46 -0.77 -3.34
CA GLN A 172 14.71 -2.03 -3.20
C GLN A 172 14.45 -2.38 -1.72
N GLN A 173 14.69 -1.43 -0.80
CA GLN A 173 14.42 -1.63 0.61
C GLN A 173 12.91 -1.77 0.85
N ARG A 174 12.53 -2.84 1.57
CA ARG A 174 11.16 -3.12 1.95
C ARG A 174 10.85 -2.61 3.34
N PHE A 175 9.72 -1.95 3.48
CA PHE A 175 9.26 -1.41 4.74
C PHE A 175 7.95 -2.07 5.16
N ARG A 176 7.80 -2.26 6.47
CA ARG A 176 6.57 -2.67 7.13
C ARG A 176 6.39 -1.79 8.36
N PHE A 177 5.14 -1.47 8.70
CA PHE A 177 4.88 -0.76 9.94
C PHE A 177 5.10 -1.65 11.17
N PRO A 178 5.46 -1.06 12.33
CA PRO A 178 5.66 -1.81 13.57
C PRO A 178 4.36 -2.40 14.12
N TRP A 179 3.22 -1.78 13.80
CA TRP A 179 1.90 -2.29 14.11
C TRP A 179 1.23 -2.83 12.84
N THR A 180 0.99 -4.14 12.80
CA THR A 180 0.39 -4.82 11.66
C THR A 180 -0.87 -5.58 12.10
N PRO A 181 -2.04 -4.92 12.11
CA PRO A 181 -3.29 -5.53 12.54
C PRO A 181 -3.83 -6.57 11.55
N LEU A 182 -3.28 -6.65 10.33
CA LEU A 182 -3.67 -7.59 9.29
C LEU A 182 -2.68 -8.77 9.30
N GLY A 183 -3.15 -9.92 9.80
CA GLY A 183 -2.36 -11.12 10.03
C GLY A 183 -2.88 -12.32 9.23
N PRO A 184 -2.15 -13.45 9.19
CA PRO A 184 -2.69 -14.68 8.63
C PRO A 184 -3.96 -15.04 9.38
N GLY A 185 -5.11 -14.90 8.71
CA GLY A 185 -6.41 -15.05 9.36
C GLY A 185 -6.57 -16.45 9.94
N SER A 186 -7.07 -16.53 11.17
CA SER A 186 -7.52 -17.80 11.74
C SER A 186 -8.65 -18.35 10.85
N GLY A 187 -8.43 -19.49 10.20
CA GLY A 187 -9.39 -20.08 9.24
C GLY A 187 -9.07 -19.87 7.75
N GLY A 188 -7.84 -19.49 7.40
CA GLY A 188 -7.40 -19.40 6.00
C GLY A 188 -7.99 -18.19 5.27
N VAL A 189 -8.33 -18.35 3.98
CA VAL A 189 -8.80 -17.24 3.13
C VAL A 189 -10.05 -16.57 3.71
N LEU A 190 -11.00 -17.34 4.26
CA LEU A 190 -12.22 -16.78 4.84
C LEU A 190 -11.94 -15.93 6.08
N GLY A 191 -11.05 -16.39 6.95
CA GLY A 191 -10.64 -15.63 8.14
C GLY A 191 -9.94 -14.31 7.76
N GLN A 192 -9.11 -14.35 6.72
CA GLN A 192 -8.49 -13.15 6.16
C GLN A 192 -9.52 -12.18 5.58
N LEU A 193 -10.45 -12.65 4.76
CA LEU A 193 -11.51 -11.81 4.20
C LEU A 193 -12.38 -11.17 5.28
N ALA A 194 -12.70 -11.91 6.34
CA ALA A 194 -13.46 -11.39 7.48
C ALA A 194 -12.66 -10.30 8.23
N GLN A 195 -11.37 -10.53 8.45
CA GLN A 195 -10.49 -9.56 9.10
C GLN A 195 -10.33 -8.28 8.28
N GLU A 196 -10.09 -8.40 6.97
CA GLU A 196 -10.04 -7.24 6.06
C GLU A 196 -11.38 -6.49 6.02
N ALA A 197 -12.50 -7.23 6.01
CA ALA A 197 -13.82 -6.63 6.01
C ALA A 197 -14.07 -5.78 7.27
N VAL A 198 -13.67 -6.28 8.44
CA VAL A 198 -13.88 -5.60 9.72
C VAL A 198 -12.87 -4.46 9.93
N VAL A 199 -11.60 -4.70 9.62
CA VAL A 199 -10.50 -3.76 9.92
C VAL A 199 -10.39 -2.65 8.87
N ILE A 200 -10.72 -2.94 7.61
CA ILE A 200 -10.54 -2.00 6.48
C ILE A 200 -11.87 -1.62 5.85
N LEU A 201 -12.62 -2.59 5.34
CA LEU A 201 -13.77 -2.31 4.46
C LEU A 201 -14.88 -1.56 5.21
N LEU A 202 -15.29 -2.05 6.38
CA LEU A 202 -16.35 -1.44 7.19
C LEU A 202 -16.00 0.00 7.59
N PRO A 203 -14.83 0.29 8.22
CA PRO A 203 -14.49 1.67 8.56
C PRO A 203 -14.34 2.55 7.31
N ALA A 204 -13.78 2.03 6.21
CA ALA A 204 -13.68 2.79 4.96
C ALA A 204 -15.05 3.18 4.40
N VAL A 205 -16.00 2.24 4.35
CA VAL A 205 -17.38 2.48 3.90
C VAL A 205 -18.08 3.47 4.81
N LEU A 206 -17.94 3.32 6.14
CA LEU A 206 -18.55 4.22 7.11
C LEU A 206 -18.01 5.65 6.98
N VAL A 207 -16.70 5.81 6.88
CA VAL A 207 -16.05 7.11 6.69
C VAL A 207 -16.45 7.72 5.35
N GLY A 208 -16.47 6.94 4.27
CA GLY A 208 -16.92 7.39 2.95
C GLY A 208 -18.38 7.86 2.96
N TRP A 209 -19.27 7.09 3.58
CA TRP A 209 -20.68 7.46 3.75
C TRP A 209 -20.85 8.74 4.56
N LEU A 210 -20.12 8.87 5.67
CA LEU A 210 -20.15 10.07 6.51
C LEU A 210 -19.70 11.31 5.73
N GLY A 211 -18.62 11.20 4.95
CA GLY A 211 -18.12 12.29 4.11
C GLY A 211 -19.17 12.76 3.09
N ILE A 212 -19.88 11.84 2.45
CA ILE A 212 -20.97 12.17 1.54
C ILE A 212 -22.12 12.85 2.29
N LYS A 213 -22.53 12.33 3.45
CA LYS A 213 -23.64 12.86 4.24
C LYS A 213 -23.38 14.28 4.74
N VAL A 214 -22.17 14.54 5.25
CA VAL A 214 -21.74 15.87 5.70
C VAL A 214 -21.83 16.86 4.53
N ARG A 215 -21.31 16.49 3.34
CA ARG A 215 -21.30 17.37 2.17
C ARG A 215 -22.67 17.62 1.57
N ARG A 216 -23.58 16.64 1.63
CA ARG A 216 -24.99 16.83 1.21
C ARG A 216 -25.70 17.89 2.04
N ARG A 217 -25.36 18.02 3.33
CA ARG A 217 -25.93 19.03 4.23
C ARG A 217 -25.37 20.43 3.98
N SER A 218 -24.17 20.54 3.42
CA SER A 218 -23.51 21.82 3.14
C SER A 218 -23.97 22.50 1.84
N VAL A 219 -24.84 21.86 1.04
CA VAL A 219 -25.44 22.48 -0.15
C VAL A 219 -26.81 23.06 0.24
N PRO A 220 -26.99 24.39 0.19
CA PRO A 220 -28.29 25.00 0.44
C PRO A 220 -29.33 24.45 -0.54
N SER A 221 -30.46 23.98 -0.02
CA SER A 221 -31.61 23.60 -0.84
C SER A 221 -32.09 24.81 -1.65
N ARG A 222 -32.08 24.69 -2.99
CA ARG A 222 -32.64 25.69 -3.93
C ARG A 222 -34.12 26.04 -3.68
N ALA A 223 -34.80 25.35 -2.77
CA ALA A 223 -36.19 25.54 -2.42
C ALA A 223 -36.48 26.78 -1.53
N ALA A 224 -35.46 27.53 -1.09
CA ALA A 224 -35.65 28.74 -0.26
C ALA A 224 -35.46 30.06 -1.03
N ALA A 225 -35.39 30.01 -2.37
CA ALA A 225 -35.14 31.19 -3.23
C ALA A 225 -36.19 31.38 -4.33
N ALA A 226 -37.41 30.89 -4.12
CA ALA A 226 -38.57 31.10 -5.00
C ALA A 226 -39.63 31.92 -4.26
#